data_AF-A0A9W8BI38-F1
#
_entry.id   AF-A0A9W8BI38-F1
#
_cell.length_a   1.000
_cell.length_b   1.000
_cell.length_c   1.000
_cell.angle_alpha   90.00
_cell.angle_beta   90.00
_cell.angle_gamma   90.00
#
_symmetry.space_group_name_H-M   'P 1'
#
loop_
_entity.id
_entity.type
_entity.pdbx_description
1 polymer ?
#
loop_
_entity_poly.entity_id
_entity_poly.type
_entity_poly.pdbx_seq_one_letter_code
_entity_poly.pdbx_strand_id
1 'polypeptide(L)'
;MSIIIGANFGYCVLAAVGISAQCFFAGVAVTGARKKYKVAYPDNGGGRYADKLSDEDWEAFNNVKRVSDNYTEQIGSVLTMLLMAGLFHPLLASSFGASYIVGRAVYAKGYTAAGPKGRVYGATISFVSYFAMMITAAYSAAMMTVFA
;
A
#
# COMPACT_ATOMS: atom_id res chain seq x y z
N MET A 1 33.89 4.87 -6.44
CA MET A 1 33.16 5.41 -5.27
C MET A 1 32.08 4.40 -4.92
N SER A 2 32.18 3.74 -3.76
CA SER A 2 31.22 2.72 -3.32
C SER A 2 30.19 3.33 -2.38
N ILE A 3 28.91 3.02 -2.57
CA ILE A 3 27.87 3.30 -1.58
C ILE A 3 27.99 2.24 -0.48
N ILE A 4 28.30 2.66 0.75
CA ILE A 4 28.35 1.77 1.91
C ILE A 4 27.01 1.87 2.64
N ILE A 5 26.25 0.76 2.66
CA ILE A 5 24.95 0.70 3.32
C ILE A 5 25.13 0.22 4.75
N GLY A 6 24.72 1.02 5.73
CA GLY A 6 24.79 0.68 7.15
C GLY A 6 23.78 -0.41 7.56
N ALA A 7 24.06 -1.14 8.64
CA ALA A 7 23.23 -2.25 9.12
C ALA A 7 21.76 -1.87 9.37
N ASN A 8 21.50 -0.63 9.79
CA ASN A 8 20.14 -0.12 10.04
C ASN A 8 19.26 -0.07 8.79
N PHE A 9 19.84 -0.06 7.58
CA PHE A 9 19.06 -0.15 6.34
C PHE A 9 18.28 -1.46 6.22
N GLY A 10 18.70 -2.51 6.96
CA GLY A 10 17.94 -3.75 7.08
C GLY A 10 16.50 -3.53 7.55
N TYR A 11 16.23 -2.51 8.38
CA TYR A 11 14.85 -2.17 8.78
C TYR A 11 14.01 -1.64 7.61
N CYS A 12 14.61 -0.88 6.69
CA CYS A 12 13.94 -0.44 5.46
C CYS A 12 13.58 -1.63 4.57
N VAL A 13 14.50 -2.60 4.46
CA VAL A 13 14.26 -3.85 3.71
C VAL A 13 13.13 -4.66 4.35
N LEU A 14 13.12 -4.81 5.68
CA LEU A 14 12.03 -5.49 6.39
C LEU A 14 10.67 -4.81 6.16
N ALA A 15 10.62 -3.48 6.22
CA ALA A 15 9.40 -2.73 5.91
C ALA A 15 8.97 -2.92 4.44
N ALA A 16 9.91 -2.90 3.49
CA ALA A 16 9.64 -3.14 2.07
C ALA A 16 9.08 -4.55 1.81
N VAL A 17 9.64 -5.57 2.47
CA VAL A 17 9.12 -6.94 2.44
C VAL A 17 7.71 -7.00 3.03
N GLY A 18 7.47 -6.34 4.17
CA GLY A 18 6.16 -6.27 4.80
C GLY A 18 5.09 -5.64 3.91
N ILE A 19 5.40 -4.50 3.27
CA ILE A 19 4.51 -3.83 2.31
C ILE A 19 4.21 -4.75 1.12
N SER A 20 5.24 -5.39 0.56
CA SER A 20 5.10 -6.29 -0.59
C SER A 20 4.24 -7.52 -0.25
N ALA A 21 4.49 -8.13 0.91
CA ALA A 21 3.69 -9.25 1.41
C ALA A 21 2.23 -8.83 1.64
N GLN A 22 1.99 -7.68 2.26
CA GLN A 22 0.63 -7.18 2.50
C GLN A 22 -0.12 -6.92 1.19
N CYS A 23 0.54 -6.38 0.17
CA CYS A 23 -0.04 -6.19 -1.16
C CYS A 23 -0.35 -7.53 -1.85
N PHE A 24 0.54 -8.52 -1.73
CA PHE A 24 0.29 -9.87 -2.23
C PHE A 24 -0.95 -10.49 -1.58
N PHE A 25 -1.09 -10.41 -0.25
CA PHE A 25 -2.25 -10.93 0.46
C PHE A 25 -3.56 -10.18 0.13
N ALA A 26 -3.49 -8.89 -0.20
CA ALA A 26 -4.64 -8.16 -0.73
C ALA A 26 -5.11 -8.77 -2.07
N GLY A 27 -4.19 -9.15 -2.95
CA GLY A 27 -4.50 -9.88 -4.19
C GLY A 27 -5.11 -11.26 -3.93
N VAL A 28 -4.58 -12.01 -2.96
CA VAL A 28 -5.14 -13.32 -2.54
C VAL A 28 -6.58 -13.15 -2.02
N ALA A 29 -6.87 -12.07 -1.29
CA ALA A 29 -8.22 -11.77 -0.82
C ALA A 29 -9.20 -11.57 -1.99
N VAL A 30 -8.78 -10.96 -3.09
CA VAL A 30 -9.59 -10.86 -4.32
C VAL A 30 -9.87 -12.24 -4.91
N THR A 31 -8.89 -13.15 -4.95
CA THR A 31 -9.12 -14.54 -5.39
C THR A 31 -10.15 -15.24 -4.51
N GLY A 32 -10.11 -15.03 -3.19
CA GLY A 32 -11.14 -15.52 -2.27
C GLY A 32 -12.52 -14.95 -2.58
N ALA A 33 -12.62 -13.64 -2.78
CA ALA A 33 -13.87 -12.97 -3.13
C ALA A 33 -14.44 -13.46 -4.47
N ARG A 34 -13.59 -13.66 -5.49
CA ARG A 34 -14.02 -14.22 -6.79
C ARG A 34 -14.67 -15.59 -6.64
N LYS A 35 -14.10 -16.46 -5.81
CA LYS A 35 -14.68 -17.78 -5.53
C LYS A 35 -16.02 -17.66 -4.79
N LYS A 36 -16.09 -16.79 -3.77
CA LYS A 36 -17.31 -16.56 -2.99
C LYS A 36 -18.48 -16.05 -3.84
N TYR A 37 -18.23 -15.03 -4.65
CA TYR A 37 -19.24 -14.35 -5.47
C TYR A 37 -19.37 -14.91 -6.89
N LYS A 38 -18.65 -16.01 -7.21
CA LYS A 38 -18.66 -16.65 -8.55
C LYS A 38 -18.33 -15.68 -9.71
N VAL A 39 -17.46 -14.70 -9.45
CA VAL A 39 -17.00 -13.72 -10.45
C VAL A 39 -15.75 -14.23 -11.15
N ALA A 40 -15.93 -14.93 -12.27
CA ALA A 40 -14.84 -15.49 -13.06
C ALA A 40 -14.05 -14.42 -13.83
N TYR A 41 -12.80 -14.73 -14.18
CA TYR A 41 -12.02 -13.89 -15.09
C TYR A 41 -12.66 -13.87 -16.50
N PRO A 42 -12.51 -12.78 -17.28
CA PRO A 42 -11.73 -11.56 -17.02
C PRO A 42 -12.52 -10.46 -16.29
N ASP A 43 -13.66 -10.78 -15.67
CA ASP A 43 -14.52 -9.77 -15.05
C ASP A 43 -13.80 -8.98 -13.95
N ASN A 44 -13.89 -7.66 -14.03
CA ASN A 44 -13.20 -6.73 -13.14
C ASN A 44 -14.16 -5.99 -12.18
N GLY A 45 -15.37 -6.52 -11.96
CA GLY A 45 -16.36 -5.94 -11.05
C GLY A 45 -17.47 -5.14 -11.73
N GLY A 46 -17.49 -5.12 -13.06
CA GLY A 46 -18.54 -4.51 -13.87
C GLY A 46 -18.76 -5.25 -15.19
N GLY A 47 -18.47 -6.55 -15.20
CA GLY A 47 -18.71 -7.41 -16.35
C GLY A 47 -19.90 -8.34 -16.15
N ARG A 48 -20.05 -9.26 -17.12
CA ARG A 48 -21.20 -10.19 -17.22
C ARG A 48 -21.43 -11.09 -16.01
N TYR A 49 -20.41 -11.33 -15.18
CA TYR A 49 -20.56 -12.13 -13.97
C TYR A 49 -20.99 -11.25 -12.80
N ALA A 50 -20.38 -10.06 -12.69
CA ALA A 50 -20.75 -9.07 -11.68
C ALA A 50 -22.19 -8.54 -11.85
N ASP A 51 -22.68 -8.42 -13.09
CA ASP A 51 -24.06 -7.97 -13.40
C ASP A 51 -25.16 -8.91 -12.85
N LYS A 52 -24.80 -10.13 -12.44
CA LYS A 52 -25.73 -11.12 -11.89
C LYS A 52 -25.81 -11.09 -10.36
N LEU A 53 -24.97 -10.29 -9.71
CA LEU A 53 -24.94 -10.15 -8.26
C LEU A 53 -26.09 -9.23 -7.81
N SER A 54 -26.51 -9.39 -6.56
CA SER A 54 -27.27 -8.31 -5.90
C SER A 54 -26.37 -7.08 -5.74
N ASP A 55 -26.96 -5.91 -5.59
CA ASP A 55 -26.20 -4.67 -5.35
C ASP A 55 -25.27 -4.79 -4.13
N GLU A 56 -25.72 -5.50 -3.10
CA GLU A 56 -24.97 -5.76 -1.87
C GLU A 56 -23.73 -6.65 -2.11
N ASP A 57 -23.91 -7.75 -2.84
CA ASP A 57 -22.81 -8.67 -3.18
C ASP A 57 -21.84 -8.04 -4.18
N TRP A 58 -22.37 -7.27 -5.13
CA TRP A 58 -21.61 -6.48 -6.09
C TRP A 58 -20.73 -5.46 -5.36
N GLU A 59 -21.30 -4.72 -4.40
CA GLU A 59 -20.56 -3.74 -3.62
C GLU A 59 -19.48 -4.43 -2.76
N ALA A 60 -19.83 -5.51 -2.08
CA ALA A 60 -18.89 -6.26 -1.25
C ALA A 60 -17.70 -6.81 -2.05
N PHE A 61 -17.96 -7.39 -3.24
CA PHE A 61 -16.91 -7.84 -4.14
C PHE A 61 -16.00 -6.69 -4.60
N ASN A 62 -16.61 -5.59 -5.07
CA ASN A 62 -15.88 -4.43 -5.56
C ASN A 62 -15.07 -3.72 -4.48
N ASN A 63 -15.54 -3.71 -3.24
CA ASN A 63 -14.80 -3.15 -2.11
C ASN A 63 -13.50 -3.94 -1.84
N VAL A 64 -13.54 -5.27 -1.78
CA VAL A 64 -12.33 -6.11 -1.63
C VAL A 64 -11.39 -5.89 -2.81
N LYS A 65 -11.94 -5.84 -4.02
CA LYS A 65 -11.17 -5.62 -5.23
C LYS A 65 -10.48 -4.26 -5.25
N ARG A 66 -11.19 -3.18 -4.89
CA ARG A 66 -10.64 -1.83 -4.86
C ARG A 66 -9.51 -1.69 -3.86
N VAL A 67 -9.56 -2.40 -2.72
CA VAL A 67 -8.45 -2.43 -1.76
C VAL A 67 -7.17 -2.96 -2.41
N SER A 68 -7.26 -4.05 -3.15
CA SER A 68 -6.11 -4.64 -3.87
C SER A 68 -5.63 -3.73 -4.99
N ASP A 69 -6.53 -3.27 -5.87
CA ASP A 69 -6.18 -2.44 -7.02
C ASP A 69 -5.51 -1.13 -6.57
N ASN A 70 -6.05 -0.48 -5.53
CA ASN A 70 -5.46 0.73 -4.95
C ASN A 70 -4.09 0.47 -4.30
N TYR A 71 -3.86 -0.73 -3.75
CA TYR A 71 -2.53 -1.07 -3.23
C TYR A 71 -1.53 -1.15 -4.38
N THR A 72 -1.87 -1.88 -5.43
CA THR A 72 -1.01 -2.05 -6.61
C THR A 72 -0.70 -0.73 -7.31
N GLU A 73 -1.65 0.21 -7.35
CA GLU A 73 -1.44 1.57 -7.87
C GLU A 73 -0.37 2.35 -7.09
N GLN A 74 -0.20 2.07 -5.79
CA GLN A 74 0.63 2.88 -4.89
C GLN A 74 1.97 2.22 -4.53
N ILE A 75 2.04 0.88 -4.57
CA ILE A 75 3.18 0.12 -4.05
C ILE A 75 4.51 0.55 -4.67
N GLY A 76 4.55 0.81 -5.98
CA GLY A 76 5.78 1.23 -6.67
C GLY A 76 6.35 2.52 -6.09
N SER A 77 5.52 3.55 -5.96
CA SER A 77 5.91 4.84 -5.41
C SER A 77 6.32 4.74 -3.94
N VAL A 78 5.56 3.98 -3.14
CA VAL A 78 5.82 3.85 -1.69
C VAL A 78 7.12 3.11 -1.42
N LEU A 79 7.38 1.99 -2.10
CA LEU A 79 8.64 1.26 -1.97
C LEU A 79 9.83 2.11 -2.41
N THR A 80 9.67 2.87 -3.50
CA THR A 80 10.72 3.78 -3.99
C THR A 80 11.05 4.84 -2.95
N MET A 81 10.05 5.53 -2.40
CA MET A 81 10.27 6.56 -1.39
C MET A 81 10.83 5.99 -0.07
N LEU A 82 10.38 4.81 0.36
CA LEU A 82 10.90 4.12 1.56
C LEU A 82 12.40 3.85 1.42
N LEU A 83 12.82 3.26 0.30
CA LEU A 83 14.21 2.90 0.08
C LEU A 83 15.07 4.15 -0.11
N MET A 84 14.62 5.13 -0.89
CA MET A 84 15.35 6.39 -1.11
C MET A 84 15.52 7.19 0.19
N ALA A 85 14.46 7.37 0.98
CA ALA A 85 14.55 8.01 2.29
C ALA A 85 15.45 7.22 3.24
N GLY A 86 15.39 5.88 3.15
CA GLY A 86 16.20 4.98 3.96
C GLY A 86 17.71 5.08 3.72
N LEU A 87 18.13 5.49 2.52
CA LEU A 87 19.56 5.71 2.22
C LEU A 87 20.16 6.83 3.08
N PHE A 88 19.37 7.83 3.45
CA PHE A 88 19.79 8.95 4.28
C PHE A 88 19.43 8.74 5.76
N HIS A 89 18.20 8.28 6.02
CA HIS A 89 17.63 8.15 7.37
C HIS A 89 16.90 6.80 7.55
N PRO A 90 17.63 5.68 7.73
CA PRO A 90 17.04 4.34 7.69
C PRO A 90 16.00 4.07 8.79
N LEU A 91 16.28 4.48 10.04
CA LEU A 91 15.35 4.26 11.16
C LEU A 91 14.05 5.07 10.99
N LEU A 92 14.16 6.33 10.57
CA LEU A 92 13.01 7.19 10.32
C LEU A 92 12.16 6.67 9.16
N ALA A 93 12.79 6.34 8.03
CA ALA A 93 12.09 5.79 6.87
C ALA A 93 11.38 4.45 7.20
N SER A 94 12.07 3.54 7.91
CA SER A 94 11.48 2.25 8.31
C SER A 94 10.28 2.42 9.26
N SER A 95 10.31 3.43 10.13
CA SER A 95 9.20 3.75 11.04
C SER A 95 7.96 4.25 10.27
N PHE A 96 8.16 5.09 9.25
CA PHE A 96 7.07 5.46 8.34
C PHE A 96 6.60 4.28 7.47
N GLY A 97 7.49 3.38 7.06
CA GLY A 97 7.12 2.13 6.39
C GLY A 97 6.24 1.23 7.27
N ALA A 98 6.56 1.09 8.56
CA ALA A 98 5.74 0.36 9.51
C ALA A 98 4.37 1.04 9.72
N SER A 99 4.35 2.37 9.88
CA SER A 99 3.12 3.16 9.96
C SER A 99 2.25 2.99 8.71
N TYR A 100 2.86 2.95 7.52
CA TYR A 100 2.16 2.68 6.26
C TYR A 100 1.49 1.31 6.26
N ILE A 101 2.18 0.25 6.70
CA ILE A 101 1.62 -1.11 6.81
C ILE A 101 0.38 -1.12 7.72
N VAL A 102 0.45 -0.44 8.88
CA VAL A 102 -0.70 -0.31 9.79
C VAL A 102 -1.84 0.46 9.13
N GLY A 103 -1.55 1.59 8.49
CA GLY A 103 -2.51 2.38 7.74
C GLY A 103 -3.24 1.57 6.67
N ARG A 104 -2.51 0.72 5.93
CA ARG A 104 -3.08 -0.18 4.92
C ARG A 104 -3.94 -1.28 5.51
N ALA A 105 -3.59 -1.82 6.69
CA ALA A 105 -4.43 -2.78 7.39
C ALA A 105 -5.76 -2.16 7.83
N VAL A 106 -5.71 -0.95 8.40
CA VAL A 106 -6.90 -0.18 8.78
C VAL A 106 -7.73 0.20 7.55
N TYR A 107 -7.09 0.61 6.46
CA TYR A 107 -7.74 0.94 5.19
C TYR A 107 -8.51 -0.28 4.66
N ALA A 108 -7.84 -1.43 4.55
CA ALA A 108 -8.44 -2.65 4.02
C ALA A 108 -9.65 -3.07 4.87
N LYS A 109 -9.47 -3.17 6.18
CA LYS A 109 -10.56 -3.55 7.10
C LYS A 109 -11.73 -2.58 7.01
N GLY A 110 -11.47 -1.27 7.09
CA GLY A 110 -12.51 -0.25 7.03
C GLY A 110 -13.27 -0.24 5.71
N TYR A 111 -12.57 -0.36 4.58
CA TYR A 111 -13.19 -0.40 3.26
C TYR A 111 -14.07 -1.65 3.10
N THR A 112 -13.58 -2.82 3.51
CA THR A 112 -14.37 -4.06 3.39
C THR A 112 -15.58 -4.12 4.33
N ALA A 113 -15.54 -3.43 5.48
CA ALA A 113 -16.60 -3.47 6.48
C ALA A 113 -17.66 -2.38 6.31
N ALA A 114 -17.28 -1.19 5.85
CA ALA A 114 -18.15 -0.01 5.79
C ALA A 114 -18.07 0.73 4.44
N GLY A 115 -17.62 0.03 3.40
CA GLY A 115 -17.53 0.55 2.04
C GLY A 115 -16.56 1.73 1.89
N PRO A 116 -16.74 2.56 0.85
CA PRO A 116 -15.80 3.63 0.50
C PRO A 116 -15.54 4.66 1.60
N LYS A 117 -16.50 4.87 2.51
CA LYS A 117 -16.35 5.81 3.63
C LYS A 117 -15.51 5.25 4.77
N GLY A 118 -15.51 3.92 4.97
CA GLY A 118 -14.73 3.26 6.01
C GLY A 118 -13.22 3.34 5.82
N ARG A 119 -12.74 3.69 4.61
CA ARG A 119 -11.32 3.75 4.27
C ARG A 119 -10.56 4.95 4.84
N VAL A 120 -11.27 6.00 5.26
CA VAL A 120 -10.70 7.36 5.46
C VAL A 120 -9.54 7.35 6.46
N TYR A 121 -9.73 6.74 7.64
CA TYR A 121 -8.69 6.71 8.67
C TYR A 121 -7.42 6.01 8.20
N GLY A 122 -7.55 4.82 7.59
CA GLY A 122 -6.41 4.09 7.05
C GLY A 122 -5.75 4.80 5.87
N ALA A 123 -6.54 5.51 5.06
CA ALA A 123 -6.03 6.32 3.95
C ALA A 123 -5.16 7.46 4.48
N THR A 124 -5.64 8.20 5.49
CA THR A 124 -4.88 9.31 6.09
C THR A 124 -3.55 8.83 6.67
N ILE A 125 -3.54 7.73 7.43
CA ILE A 125 -2.29 7.18 8.00
C ILE A 125 -1.31 6.79 6.87
N SER A 126 -1.81 6.10 5.85
CA SER A 126 -0.99 5.66 4.71
C SER A 126 -0.42 6.86 3.94
N PHE A 127 -1.24 7.89 3.68
CA PHE A 127 -0.83 9.08 2.96
C PHE A 127 0.21 9.89 3.74
N VAL A 128 -0.03 10.14 5.03
CA VAL A 128 0.93 10.87 5.88
C VAL A 128 2.27 10.14 5.90
N SER A 129 2.25 8.81 6.04
CA SER A 129 3.47 7.99 6.03
C SER A 129 4.21 8.09 4.70
N TYR A 130 3.49 8.01 3.57
CA TYR A 130 4.07 8.15 2.24
C TYR A 130 4.69 9.54 2.00
N PHE A 131 3.97 10.61 2.32
CA PHE A 131 4.47 11.97 2.17
C PHE A 131 5.65 12.26 3.10
N ALA A 132 5.66 11.72 4.32
CA ALA A 132 6.79 11.87 5.22
C ALA A 132 8.07 11.23 4.65
N MET A 133 7.97 10.05 4.04
CA MET A 133 9.10 9.42 3.35
C MET A 133 9.54 10.25 2.14
N MET A 134 8.60 10.76 1.34
CA MET A 134 8.90 11.62 0.19
C MET A 134 9.63 12.90 0.59
N ILE A 135 9.15 13.60 1.62
CA ILE A 135 9.77 14.82 2.15
C ILE A 135 11.17 14.50 2.69
N THR A 136 11.32 13.40 3.42
CA THR A 136 12.62 12.96 3.96
C THR A 136 13.62 12.74 2.83
N ALA A 137 13.22 12.04 1.77
CA ALA A 137 14.08 11.79 0.61
C ALA A 137 14.44 13.09 -0.11
N ALA A 138 13.45 13.95 -0.40
CA ALA A 138 13.65 15.19 -1.12
C ALA A 138 14.54 16.18 -0.35
N TYR A 139 14.28 16.36 0.95
CA TYR A 139 15.07 17.23 1.81
C TYR A 139 16.52 16.78 1.90
N SER A 140 16.76 15.48 2.16
CA SER A 140 18.11 14.93 2.28
C SER A 140 18.90 15.07 0.99
N ALA A 141 18.24 14.80 -0.16
CA ALA A 141 18.85 14.97 -1.47
C ALA A 141 19.20 16.43 -1.75
N ALA A 142 18.31 17.37 -1.45
CA ALA A 142 18.55 18.81 -1.65
C ALA A 142 19.70 19.32 -0.78
N MET A 143 19.74 18.94 0.50
CA MET A 143 20.82 19.32 1.42
C MET A 143 22.19 18.83 0.94
N MET A 144 22.26 17.62 0.37
CA MET A 144 23.52 17.06 -0.11
C MET A 144 23.97 17.54 -1.49
N THR A 145 23.06 18.01 -2.34
CA THR A 145 23.37 18.35 -3.75
C THR A 145 23.40 19.84 -4.03
N VAL A 146 22.56 20.62 -3.33
CA VAL A 146 22.39 22.06 -3.59
C VAL A 146 23.12 22.91 -2.55
N PHE A 147 23.20 22.41 -1.31
CA PHE A 147 23.69 23.18 -0.16
C PHE A 147 24.96 22.60 0.48
N ALA A 148 25.61 21.63 -0.18
CA ALA A 148 26.84 20.97 0.29
C ALA A 148 28.11 21.60 -0.31
#